data_AF-A0A7K2MI42-F1
#
_entry.id   AF-A0A7K2MI42-F1
#
_cell.length_a   1.000
_cell.length_b   1.000
_cell.length_c   1.000
_cell.angle_alpha   90.00
_cell.angle_beta   90.00
_cell.angle_gamma   90.00
#
_symmetry.space_group_name_H-M   'P 1'
#
loop_
_entity.id
_entity.type
_entity.pdbx_description
1 polymer ?
#
loop_
_entity_poly.entity_id
_entity_poly.type
_entity_poly.pdbx_seq_one_letter_code
_entity_poly.pdbx_strand_id
1 'polypeptide(L)' 'TEGGGEDGPCGWLKDRFGVSWQVVPRRLEEMFRDPDPARVARASKAMMSMRKLDIAALEHAYAGE' A
#
# COMPACT_ATOMS: atom_id res chain seq x y z
N THR A 1 -11.09 10.59 -11.57
CA THR A 1 -9.92 11.47 -11.36
C THR A 1 -9.79 12.40 -12.56
N GLU A 2 -9.16 13.56 -12.40
CA GLU A 2 -8.86 14.44 -13.54
C GLU A 2 -7.92 13.69 -14.51
N GLY A 3 -8.30 13.56 -15.78
CA GLY A 3 -7.51 12.82 -16.78
C GLY A 3 -7.93 11.38 -17.07
N GLY A 4 -8.99 10.85 -16.44
CA GLY A 4 -9.66 9.60 -16.85
C GLY A 4 -9.08 8.30 -16.26
N GLY A 5 -8.30 8.36 -15.18
CA GLY A 5 -7.84 7.17 -14.45
C GLY A 5 -8.81 6.71 -13.34
N GLU A 6 -8.59 5.50 -12.84
CA GLU A 6 -9.39 4.88 -11.79
C GLU A 6 -8.52 4.39 -10.63
N ASP A 7 -8.90 4.72 -9.40
CA ASP A 7 -8.18 4.28 -8.19
C ASP A 7 -8.55 2.85 -7.80
N GLY A 8 -7.53 2.01 -7.60
CA GLY A 8 -7.64 0.63 -7.14
C GLY A 8 -7.28 0.44 -5.66
N PRO A 9 -7.43 -0.78 -5.12
CA PRO A 9 -6.99 -1.12 -3.78
C PRO A 9 -5.46 -1.27 -3.69
N CYS A 10 -4.89 -1.17 -2.50
CA CYS A 10 -3.47 -1.50 -2.22
C CYS A 10 -2.44 -0.78 -3.12
N GLY A 11 -2.69 0.50 -3.44
CA GLY A 11 -1.81 1.31 -4.29
C GLY A 11 -1.97 1.07 -5.78
N TRP A 12 -2.90 0.21 -6.21
CA TRP A 12 -3.21 0.02 -7.62
C TRP A 12 -3.97 1.21 -8.17
N LEU A 13 -3.76 1.49 -9.44
CA LEU A 13 -4.55 2.42 -10.23
C LEU A 13 -4.55 1.99 -11.69
N LYS A 14 -5.57 2.39 -12.42
CA LYS A 14 -5.65 2.22 -13.87
C LYS A 14 -5.54 3.60 -14.52
N ASP A 15 -4.62 3.75 -15.47
CA ASP A 15 -4.52 5.00 -16.22
C ASP A 15 -5.62 5.10 -17.30
N ARG A 16 -5.68 6.24 -17.98
CA ARG A 16 -6.67 6.52 -19.03
C ARG A 16 -6.63 5.58 -20.23
N PHE A 17 -5.53 4.85 -20.41
CA PHE A 17 -5.34 3.90 -21.50
C PHE A 17 -5.68 2.46 -21.08
N GLY A 18 -6.09 2.27 -19.82
CA GLY A 18 -6.40 0.97 -19.27
C GLY A 18 -5.18 0.21 -18.74
N VAL A 19 -4.00 0.84 -18.65
CA VAL A 19 -2.80 0.21 -18.09
C VAL A 19 -2.87 0.25 -16.57
N SER A 20 -2.62 -0.89 -15.94
CA SER A 20 -2.59 -1.01 -14.49
C SER A 20 -1.21 -0.68 -13.94
N TRP A 21 -1.17 0.24 -12.98
CA TRP A 21 0.02 0.64 -12.25
C TRP A 21 -0.16 0.34 -10.77
N GLN A 22 0.94 0.09 -10.07
CA GLN A 22 0.95 0.04 -8.62
C GLN A 22 2.01 1.00 -8.10
N VAL A 23 1.61 1.97 -7.28
CA VAL A 23 2.53 2.88 -6.62
C VAL A 23 2.89 2.29 -5.25
N VAL A 24 4.05 1.65 -5.17
CA VAL A 24 4.53 0.98 -3.96
C VAL A 24 5.65 1.81 -3.31
N PRO A 25 5.47 2.31 -2.08
CA PRO A 25 6.55 2.94 -1.33
C PRO A 25 7.67 1.94 -1.03
N ARG A 26 8.94 2.35 -1.19
CA ARG A 26 10.09 1.51 -0.81
C ARG A 26 9.98 0.98 0.63
N ARG A 27 9.46 1.83 1.52
CA ARG A 27 9.25 1.50 2.93
C ARG A 27 8.30 0.33 3.16
N LEU A 28 7.26 0.18 2.32
CA LEU A 28 6.36 -0.97 2.39
C LEU A 28 7.09 -2.27 2.03
N GLU A 29 7.97 -2.24 1.03
CA GLU A 29 8.76 -3.42 0.69
C GLU A 29 9.73 -3.81 1.82
N GLU A 30 10.33 -2.84 2.51
CA GLU A 30 11.18 -3.08 3.67
C GLU A 30 10.38 -3.76 4.80
N MET A 31 9.17 -3.27 5.10
CA MET A 31 8.28 -3.88 6.09
C MET A 31 7.94 -5.33 5.75
N PHE A 32 7.74 -5.67 4.48
CA PHE A 32 7.40 -7.03 4.04
C PHE A 32 8.60 -7.98 3.99
N ARG A 33 9.83 -7.47 4.05
CA ARG A 33 11.06 -8.27 4.19
C ARG A 33 11.45 -8.46 5.66
N ASP A 34 10.68 -7.93 6.59
CA ASP A 34 10.97 -8.05 8.02
C ASP A 34 10.88 -9.52 8.49
N PRO A 35 11.83 -10.00 9.31
CA PRO A 35 11.81 -11.37 9.83
C PRO A 35 10.71 -11.62 10.87
N ASP A 36 10.12 -10.58 11.48
CA ASP A 36 9.01 -10.70 12.43
C ASP A 36 7.67 -10.80 11.68
N PRO A 37 7.05 -12.00 11.60
CA PRO A 37 5.81 -12.19 10.87
C PRO A 37 4.63 -11.42 11.48
N ALA A 38 4.68 -11.08 12.77
CA ALA A 38 3.61 -10.32 13.41
C ALA A 38 3.62 -8.86 12.95
N ARG A 39 4.80 -8.26 12.78
CA ARG A 39 4.96 -6.92 12.19
C ARG A 39 4.49 -6.88 10.74
N VAL A 40 4.93 -7.86 9.93
CA VAL A 40 4.49 -8.01 8.53
C VAL A 40 2.97 -8.14 8.44
N ALA A 41 2.36 -8.94 9.32
CA ALA A 41 0.91 -9.17 9.33
C ALA A 41 0.13 -7.89 9.64
N ARG A 42 0.59 -7.05 10.58
CA ARG A 42 -0.08 -5.76 10.87
C ARG A 42 0.01 -4.79 9.70
N ALA A 43 1.19 -4.65 9.09
CA ALA A 43 1.37 -3.83 7.90
C ALA A 43 0.49 -4.31 6.74
N SER A 44 0.43 -5.63 6.52
CA SER A 44 -0.40 -6.26 5.49
C SER A 44 -1.89 -5.98 5.72
N LYS A 45 -2.36 -6.13 6.97
CA LYS A 45 -3.75 -5.85 7.35
C LYS A 45 -4.13 -4.39 7.12
N ALA A 46 -3.25 -3.45 7.46
CA ALA A 46 -3.48 -2.04 7.22
C ALA A 46 -3.48 -1.71 5.71
N MET A 47 -2.54 -2.27 4.94
CA MET A 47 -2.49 -2.09 3.49
C MET A 47 -3.79 -2.52 2.80
N MET A 48 -4.40 -3.64 3.24
CA MET A 48 -5.62 -4.18 2.63
C MET A 48 -6.84 -3.26 2.75
N SER A 49 -6.87 -2.34 3.72
CA SER A 49 -7.96 -1.37 3.84
C SER A 49 -7.70 -0.08 3.06
N MET A 50 -6.52 0.07 2.46
CA MET A 50 -6.10 1.28 1.75
C MET A 50 -6.35 1.19 0.25
N ARG A 51 -6.74 2.32 -0.35
CA ARG A 51 -6.68 2.51 -1.81
C ARG A 51 -5.35 3.14 -2.20
N LYS A 52 -5.10 4.37 -1.73
CA LYS A 52 -3.78 4.98 -1.74
C LYS A 52 -3.02 4.56 -0.50
N LEU A 53 -1.76 4.15 -0.68
CA LEU A 53 -0.89 3.76 0.43
C LEU A 53 -0.42 5.00 1.20
N ASP A 54 -0.75 5.04 2.49
CA ASP A 54 -0.27 6.04 3.43
C ASP A 54 0.90 5.44 4.23
N ILE A 55 2.09 6.00 4.04
CA ILE A 55 3.32 5.48 4.65
C ILE A 55 3.26 5.63 6.18
N ALA A 56 2.75 6.74 6.70
CA ALA A 56 2.71 6.97 8.15
C ALA A 56 1.73 6.01 8.84
N ALA A 57 0.55 5.80 8.24
CA ALA A 57 -0.42 4.84 8.76
C ALA A 57 0.10 3.39 8.70
N LEU A 58 0.84 3.03 7.64
CA LEU A 58 1.51 1.73 7.54
C LEU A 58 2.60 1.57 8.61
N GLU A 59 3.37 2.63 8.89
CA GLU A 59 4.40 2.62 9.94
C GLU A 59 3.81 2.45 11.34
N HIS A 60 2.72 3.15 11.67
CA HIS A 60 2.02 2.94 12.95
C HIS A 60 1.48 1.51 13.07
N ALA A 61 0.80 1.00 12.04
CA ALA A 61 0.31 -0.38 12.07
C ALA A 61 1.47 -1.38 12.23
N TYR A 62 2.56 -1.19 11.49
CA TYR A 62 3.76 -2.02 11.59
C TYR A 62 4.39 -1.94 12.99
N ALA A 63 4.45 -0.76 13.61
CA ALA A 63 4.91 -0.57 14.99
C ALA A 63 3.96 -1.19 16.04
N GLY A 64 2.68 -1.34 15.71
CA GLY A 64 1.65 -1.85 16.61
C GLY A 64 0.98 -0.76 17.46
N GLU A 65 0.99 0.47 16.95
CA GLU A 65 0.40 1.68 17.57
C GLU A 65 -0.98 1.99 17.01
#